data_AF-A0A1G9VHB1-F1
#
_entry.id   AF-A0A1G9VHB1-F1
#
_cell.length_a   1.000
_cell.length_b   1.000
_cell.length_c   1.000
_cell.angle_alpha   90.00
_cell.angle_beta   90.00
_cell.angle_gamma   90.00
#
_symmetry.space_group_name_H-M   'P 1'
#
loop_
_entity.id
_entity.type
_entity.pdbx_description
1 polymer ?
#
loop_
_entity_poly.entity_id
_entity_poly.type
_entity_poly.pdbx_seq_one_letter_code
_entity_poly.pdbx_strand_id
1 'polypeptide(L)'
;MKAFKNLCSKLLILILVFVTSTGLVSCKKNDEGLPTDKHIVMMTATSNSVGEFDANDDYWEYSSWTVYYDGVVEYSSNYNISGALAESMYDLSEEDLKTLYTLITEMNEFEDCEVTEEYGISWYITYFDTKGNLVDSFSGDVSGKDCLTDIEDILENTIK
;
A
#
# COMPACT_ATOMS: atom_id res chain seq x y z
N MET A 1 -32.54 -68.00 -28.98
CA MET A 1 -31.72 -67.70 -30.16
C MET A 1 -31.23 -66.26 -30.06
N LYS A 2 -29.96 -66.04 -30.41
CA LYS A 2 -29.11 -64.87 -30.13
C LYS A 2 -29.70 -63.54 -30.60
N ALA A 3 -29.76 -62.53 -29.71
CA ALA A 3 -29.90 -61.13 -30.10
C ALA A 3 -29.36 -60.19 -29.01
N PHE A 4 -28.04 -60.17 -28.82
CA PHE A 4 -27.35 -59.04 -28.18
C PHE A 4 -26.03 -58.82 -28.93
N LYS A 5 -26.14 -58.21 -30.10
CA LYS A 5 -25.01 -57.58 -30.78
C LYS A 5 -25.46 -56.20 -31.21
N ASN A 6 -24.67 -55.22 -30.79
CA ASN A 6 -24.59 -53.87 -31.34
C ASN A 6 -25.81 -52.98 -31.11
N LEU A 7 -26.01 -52.58 -29.85
CA LEU A 7 -26.72 -51.34 -29.56
C LEU A 7 -25.73 -50.18 -29.62
N CYS A 8 -25.64 -49.61 -30.81
CA CYS A 8 -25.56 -48.17 -31.02
C CYS A 8 -24.49 -47.40 -30.23
N SER A 9 -23.23 -47.74 -30.51
CA SER A 9 -22.28 -46.69 -30.87
C SER A 9 -22.95 -45.82 -31.94
N LYS A 10 -23.03 -44.50 -31.70
CA LYS A 10 -23.69 -43.44 -32.52
C LYS A 10 -25.07 -42.92 -32.05
N LEU A 11 -25.15 -42.43 -30.81
CA LEU A 11 -25.99 -41.28 -30.48
C LEU A 11 -25.02 -40.20 -29.93
N LEU A 12 -24.39 -39.38 -30.78
CA LEU A 12 -24.86 -38.01 -31.06
C LEU A 12 -25.35 -37.34 -29.77
N ILE A 13 -24.47 -36.61 -29.08
CA ILE A 13 -24.33 -35.15 -29.28
C ILE A 13 -25.72 -34.51 -29.34
N LEU A 14 -26.28 -34.17 -28.18
CA LEU A 14 -27.01 -32.93 -27.97
C LEU A 14 -27.42 -32.79 -26.49
N ILE A 15 -27.14 -31.61 -25.94
CA ILE A 15 -27.82 -31.00 -24.78
C ILE A 15 -27.43 -31.58 -23.42
N LEU A 16 -26.44 -30.95 -22.78
CA LEU A 16 -26.71 -30.21 -21.54
C LEU A 16 -25.60 -29.20 -21.30
N VAL A 17 -25.88 -27.98 -21.75
CA VAL A 17 -25.31 -26.74 -21.23
C VAL A 17 -25.66 -26.70 -19.74
N PHE A 18 -24.81 -27.27 -18.89
CA PHE A 18 -24.89 -27.03 -17.45
C PHE A 18 -24.05 -25.80 -17.14
N VAL A 19 -24.79 -24.70 -17.02
CA VAL A 19 -24.43 -23.49 -16.30
C VAL A 19 -23.54 -23.80 -15.11
N THR A 20 -22.28 -23.40 -15.18
CA THR A 20 -21.54 -22.93 -13.99
C THR A 20 -21.20 -21.46 -14.25
N SER A 21 -22.24 -20.65 -14.17
CA SER A 21 -22.10 -19.25 -13.79
C SER A 21 -21.29 -19.15 -12.50
N THR A 22 -20.58 -18.04 -12.37
CA THR A 22 -19.96 -17.50 -11.15
C THR A 22 -18.76 -18.27 -10.61
N GLY A 23 -17.63 -18.06 -11.28
CA GLY A 23 -16.33 -17.94 -10.64
C GLY A 23 -15.77 -16.54 -10.88
N LEU A 24 -16.58 -15.48 -10.69
CA LEU A 24 -15.99 -14.20 -10.27
C LEU A 24 -15.22 -14.57 -9.01
N VAL A 25 -13.89 -14.57 -9.10
CA VAL A 25 -13.04 -14.43 -7.92
C VAL A 25 -13.43 -13.06 -7.39
N SER A 26 -14.52 -13.03 -6.62
CA SER A 26 -14.75 -11.99 -5.65
C SER A 26 -13.51 -12.10 -4.79
N CYS A 27 -12.55 -11.19 -5.02
CA CYS A 27 -11.58 -10.83 -4.01
C CYS A 27 -12.43 -10.62 -2.78
N LYS A 28 -12.46 -11.63 -1.90
CA LYS A 28 -13.02 -11.46 -0.58
C LYS A 28 -12.09 -10.42 0.01
N LYS A 29 -12.52 -9.16 0.02
CA LYS A 29 -12.00 -8.21 1.00
C LYS A 29 -12.15 -8.94 2.32
N ASN A 30 -11.02 -9.37 2.88
CA ASN A 30 -11.00 -9.89 4.23
C ASN A 30 -11.51 -8.72 5.07
N ASP A 31 -12.79 -8.79 5.43
CA ASP A 31 -13.48 -7.84 6.31
C ASP A 31 -13.11 -8.12 7.78
N GLU A 32 -11.98 -8.80 8.02
CA GLU A 32 -11.33 -8.78 9.32
C GLU A 32 -10.87 -7.35 9.51
N GLY A 33 -11.64 -6.59 10.31
CA GLY A 33 -11.30 -5.23 10.68
C GLY A 33 -9.86 -5.14 11.16
N LEU A 34 -9.24 -3.97 10.95
CA LEU A 34 -7.87 -3.73 11.37
C LEU A 34 -7.70 -4.07 12.85
N PRO A 35 -6.59 -4.73 13.25
CA PRO A 35 -6.32 -5.03 14.65
C PRO A 35 -5.85 -3.76 15.38
N THR A 36 -6.78 -2.82 15.58
CA THR A 36 -6.55 -1.49 16.14
C THR A 36 -6.22 -1.47 17.63
N ASP A 37 -6.18 -2.64 18.28
CA ASP A 37 -5.84 -2.80 19.69
C ASP A 37 -4.35 -3.11 19.93
N LYS A 38 -3.53 -3.18 18.86
CA LYS A 38 -2.13 -3.58 18.95
C LYS A 38 -1.19 -2.48 18.49
N HIS A 39 -0.30 -2.07 19.39
CA HIS A 39 0.81 -1.19 19.10
C HIS A 39 1.92 -1.94 18.35
N ILE A 40 1.68 -2.17 17.07
CA ILE A 40 2.57 -2.86 16.13
C ILE A 40 2.70 -1.96 14.92
N VAL A 41 3.93 -1.76 14.43
CA VAL A 41 4.18 -0.95 13.23
C VAL A 41 3.42 -1.57 12.06
N MET A 42 2.57 -0.77 11.43
CA MET A 42 1.90 -1.10 10.18
C MET A 42 2.76 -0.66 9.00
N MET A 43 3.26 0.58 9.04
CA MET A 43 4.12 1.10 7.98
C MET A 43 5.12 2.13 8.48
N THR A 44 6.25 2.22 7.77
CA THR A 44 7.18 3.34 7.88
C THR A 44 7.24 4.05 6.54
N ALA A 45 7.17 5.37 6.53
CA ALA A 45 7.29 6.20 5.34
C ALA A 45 8.39 7.23 5.52
N THR A 46 9.11 7.55 4.45
CA THR A 46 10.11 8.63 4.43
C THR A 46 9.96 9.38 3.12
N SER A 47 9.79 10.69 3.21
CA SER A 47 9.85 11.58 2.06
C SER A 47 11.15 12.36 2.12
N ASN A 48 11.88 12.40 1.01
CA ASN A 48 13.17 13.07 0.91
C ASN A 48 13.16 14.04 -0.27
N SER A 49 13.88 15.15 -0.14
CA SER A 49 14.14 16.01 -1.29
C SER A 49 15.14 15.37 -2.25
N VAL A 50 14.80 15.37 -3.54
CA VAL A 50 15.71 15.07 -4.64
C VAL A 50 16.08 16.39 -5.30
N GLY A 51 17.36 16.74 -5.34
CA GLY A 51 17.80 18.01 -5.93
C GLY A 51 19.24 18.40 -5.61
N GLU A 52 19.62 19.61 -6.00
CA GLU A 52 20.96 20.13 -5.75
C GLU A 52 21.21 20.39 -4.25
N PHE A 53 22.33 19.85 -3.77
CA PHE A 53 22.82 19.98 -2.41
C PHE A 53 23.64 21.27 -2.25
N ASP A 54 23.15 22.22 -1.44
CA ASP A 54 23.99 23.32 -0.92
C ASP A 54 24.37 23.05 0.54
N ALA A 55 25.66 22.88 0.79
CA ALA A 55 26.20 22.61 2.12
C ALA A 55 26.07 23.80 3.10
N ASN A 56 25.74 25.00 2.61
CA ASN A 56 25.70 26.22 3.42
C ASN A 56 24.28 26.66 3.80
N ASP A 57 23.26 26.05 3.21
CA ASP A 57 21.86 26.32 3.52
C ASP A 57 21.32 25.22 4.44
N ASP A 58 20.54 25.63 5.45
CA ASP A 58 19.81 24.70 6.32
C ASP A 58 18.46 24.38 5.68
N TYR A 59 18.44 23.34 4.86
CA TYR A 59 17.28 22.94 4.09
C TYR A 59 16.70 21.63 4.63
N TRP A 60 15.41 21.43 4.38
CA TRP A 60 14.70 20.21 4.74
C TRP A 60 15.27 19.03 3.96
N GLU A 61 15.82 18.05 4.68
CA GLU A 61 16.43 16.86 4.07
C GLU A 61 15.37 15.77 3.87
N TYR A 62 14.63 15.46 4.94
CA TYR A 62 13.59 14.45 4.91
C TYR A 62 12.58 14.58 6.04
N SER A 63 11.43 13.98 5.83
CA SER A 63 10.41 13.71 6.86
C SER A 63 10.18 12.22 6.95
N SER A 64 9.90 11.72 8.15
CA SER A 64 9.65 10.30 8.40
C SER A 64 8.39 10.11 9.23
N TRP A 65 7.63 9.07 8.90
CA TRP A 65 6.45 8.65 9.64
C TRP A 65 6.55 7.18 10.00
N THR A 66 6.19 6.83 11.23
CA THR A 66 5.91 5.45 11.65
C THR A 66 4.45 5.37 12.06
N VAL A 67 3.67 4.59 11.32
CA VAL A 67 2.24 4.41 11.57
C VAL A 67 2.04 3.03 12.17
N TYR A 68 1.30 2.99 13.28
CA TYR A 68 0.98 1.77 14.01
C TYR A 68 -0.44 1.29 13.67
N TYR A 69 -0.70 -0.01 13.82
CA TYR A 69 -2.01 -0.60 13.57
C TYR A 69 -3.12 -0.05 14.47
N ASP A 70 -2.77 0.54 15.62
CA ASP A 70 -3.69 1.22 16.53
C ASP A 70 -4.02 2.67 16.12
N GLY A 71 -3.43 3.16 15.03
CA GLY A 71 -3.68 4.50 14.50
C GLY A 71 -2.73 5.58 15.02
N VAL A 72 -1.83 5.25 15.94
CA VAL A 72 -0.79 6.19 16.39
C VAL A 72 0.19 6.42 15.24
N VAL A 73 0.61 7.66 15.07
CA VAL A 73 1.66 8.07 14.15
C VAL A 73 2.77 8.79 14.89
N GLU A 74 4.00 8.36 14.69
CA GLU A 74 5.21 9.08 15.09
C GLU A 74 5.78 9.79 13.87
N TYR A 75 5.93 11.11 13.95
CA TYR A 75 6.48 11.95 12.89
C TYR A 75 7.81 12.56 13.31
N SER A 76 8.75 12.63 12.38
CA SER A 76 9.95 13.45 12.52
C SER A 76 10.29 14.21 11.25
N SER A 77 10.86 15.42 11.39
CA SER A 77 11.40 16.21 10.28
C SER A 77 12.85 16.58 10.55
N ASN A 78 13.70 16.31 9.56
CA ASN A 78 15.15 16.50 9.66
C ASN A 78 15.65 17.48 8.60
N TYR A 79 16.59 18.31 9.04
CA TYR A 79 17.26 19.31 8.23
C TYR A 79 18.76 19.01 8.25
N ASN A 80 19.43 19.29 7.13
CA ASN A 80 20.83 18.89 6.91
C ASN A 80 21.83 19.50 7.92
N ILE A 81 21.57 20.70 8.46
CA ILE A 81 22.44 21.37 9.43
C ILE A 81 21.83 21.32 10.83
N SER A 82 20.55 21.68 10.96
CA SER A 82 19.88 21.77 12.26
C SER A 82 19.50 20.41 12.86
N GLY A 83 19.49 19.34 12.07
CA GLY A 83 19.05 18.01 12.49
C GLY A 83 17.53 17.94 12.68
N ALA A 84 17.07 17.16 13.66
CA ALA A 84 15.64 16.97 13.93
C ALA A 84 15.01 18.26 14.49
N LEU A 85 14.08 18.85 13.75
CA LEU A 85 13.40 20.10 14.13
C LEU A 85 11.94 19.90 14.56
N ALA A 86 11.31 18.80 14.17
CA ALA A 86 9.98 18.43 14.61
C ALA A 86 9.95 16.96 14.99
N GLU A 87 9.42 16.67 16.17
CA GLU A 87 9.01 15.34 16.61
C GLU A 87 7.61 15.47 17.17
N SER A 88 6.66 14.71 16.65
CA SER A 88 5.29 14.72 17.14
C SER A 88 4.68 13.33 17.12
N MET A 89 3.67 13.15 17.97
CA MET A 89 2.81 11.97 17.94
C MET A 89 1.37 12.44 17.80
N TYR A 90 0.61 11.79 16.94
CA TYR A 90 -0.81 12.06 16.73
C TYR A 90 -1.56 10.79 16.36
N ASP A 91 -2.88 10.82 16.51
CA ASP A 91 -3.76 9.71 16.17
C ASP A 91 -4.44 9.99 14.82
N LEU A 92 -4.42 9.00 13.92
CA LEU A 92 -5.27 9.01 12.72
C LEU A 92 -6.72 8.71 13.08
N SER A 93 -7.64 9.24 12.28
CA SER A 93 -9.02 8.77 12.34
C SER A 93 -9.11 7.30 11.92
N GLU A 94 -10.12 6.57 12.39
CA GLU A 94 -10.35 5.18 11.97
C GLU A 94 -10.55 5.07 10.44
N GLU A 95 -11.15 6.09 9.83
CA GLU A 95 -11.35 6.17 8.37
C GLU A 95 -10.03 6.36 7.63
N ASP A 96 -9.17 7.27 8.08
CA ASP A 96 -7.85 7.52 7.49
C ASP A 96 -6.95 6.30 7.63
N LEU A 97 -6.92 5.68 8.81
CA LEU A 97 -6.15 4.46 9.05
C LEU A 97 -6.60 3.31 8.15
N LYS A 98 -7.93 3.13 7.98
CA LYS A 98 -8.49 2.12 7.07
C LYS A 98 -8.16 2.41 5.62
N THR A 99 -8.22 3.67 5.22
CA THR A 99 -7.89 4.11 3.86
C THR A 99 -6.41 3.85 3.58
N LEU A 100 -5.53 4.25 4.50
CA LEU A 100 -4.10 4.03 4.41
C LEU A 100 -3.75 2.54 4.31
N TYR A 101 -4.33 1.71 5.18
CA TYR A 101 -4.18 0.25 5.11
C TYR A 101 -4.64 -0.33 3.77
N THR A 102 -5.76 0.16 3.23
CA THR A 102 -6.28 -0.28 1.94
C THR A 102 -5.33 0.09 0.81
N LEU A 103 -4.82 1.33 0.80
CA LEU A 103 -3.85 1.79 -0.19
C LEU A 103 -2.60 0.92 -0.17
N ILE A 104 -1.96 0.71 0.99
CA ILE A 104 -0.71 -0.06 1.08
C ILE A 104 -0.86 -1.56 0.82
N THR A 105 -2.07 -2.14 0.97
CA THR A 105 -2.32 -3.57 0.71
C THR A 105 -2.86 -3.86 -0.69
N GLU A 106 -3.49 -2.87 -1.34
CA GLU A 106 -3.97 -2.98 -2.73
C GLU A 106 -2.93 -2.43 -3.75
N MET A 107 -1.88 -1.76 -3.27
CA MET A 107 -0.68 -1.40 -4.06
C MET A 107 0.01 -2.69 -4.56
N ASN A 108 -0.34 -3.12 -5.77
CA ASN A 108 -0.01 -4.45 -6.28
C ASN A 108 1.39 -4.62 -6.88
N GLU A 109 2.17 -3.55 -6.96
CA GLU A 109 3.51 -3.41 -7.51
C GLU A 109 3.50 -2.02 -8.13
N PHE A 110 4.19 -1.07 -7.52
CA PHE A 110 4.71 0.00 -8.33
C PHE A 110 5.84 -0.62 -9.13
N GLU A 111 5.66 -0.72 -10.45
CA GLU A 111 6.81 -0.73 -11.36
C GLU A 111 7.82 0.26 -10.80
N ASP A 112 9.08 -0.16 -10.68
CA ASP A 112 10.23 0.72 -10.43
C ASP A 112 10.17 1.81 -11.50
N CYS A 113 9.34 2.83 -11.26
CA CYS A 113 9.32 4.02 -12.06
C CYS A 113 10.66 4.63 -11.73
N GLU A 114 11.56 4.65 -12.72
CA GLU A 114 12.75 5.47 -12.65
C GLU A 114 12.34 6.80 -12.01
N VAL A 115 13.04 7.18 -10.95
CA VAL A 115 12.97 8.53 -10.39
C VAL A 115 13.46 9.45 -11.51
N THR A 116 12.54 9.85 -12.39
CA THR A 116 12.83 10.65 -13.57
C THR A 116 12.58 12.10 -13.22
N GLU A 117 13.35 12.69 -12.31
CA GLU A 117 13.39 14.15 -12.28
C GLU A 117 14.66 14.70 -11.61
N GLU A 118 15.14 15.79 -12.22
CA GLU A 118 16.30 16.59 -11.85
C GLU A 118 16.06 17.33 -10.51
N TYR A 119 14.80 17.40 -10.05
CA TYR A 119 14.32 18.01 -8.78
C TYR A 119 12.96 17.40 -8.38
N GLY A 120 12.73 17.02 -7.11
CA GLY A 120 11.45 16.43 -6.66
C GLY A 120 11.38 16.00 -5.18
N ILE A 121 10.28 15.34 -4.81
CA ILE A 121 10.12 14.66 -3.51
C ILE A 121 9.96 13.16 -3.80
N SER A 122 10.88 12.37 -3.25
CA SER A 122 10.83 10.92 -3.37
C SER A 122 10.40 10.27 -2.07
N TRP A 123 9.50 9.31 -2.18
CA TRP A 123 8.98 8.53 -1.07
C TRP A 123 9.62 7.15 -1.03
N TYR A 124 9.91 6.68 0.17
CA TYR A 124 10.23 5.30 0.49
C TYR A 124 9.31 4.83 1.60
N ILE A 125 8.58 3.74 1.37
CA ILE A 125 7.57 3.26 2.30
C ILE A 125 7.73 1.74 2.46
N THR A 126 7.58 1.26 3.68
CA THR A 126 7.66 -0.16 4.03
C THR A 126 6.43 -0.58 4.79
N TYR A 127 5.85 -1.72 4.41
CA TYR A 127 4.64 -2.30 4.99
C TYR A 127 4.96 -3.58 5.76
N PHE A 128 4.41 -3.70 6.97
CA PHE A 128 4.58 -4.82 7.88
C PHE A 128 3.24 -5.47 8.21
N ASP A 129 3.20 -6.79 8.38
CA ASP A 129 2.01 -7.51 8.82
C ASP A 129 1.72 -7.28 10.31
N THR A 130 0.58 -7.79 10.76
CA THR A 130 0.09 -7.69 12.15
C THR A 130 0.94 -8.45 13.18
N LYS A 131 2.04 -9.10 12.75
CA LYS A 131 3.05 -9.75 13.59
C LYS A 131 4.38 -9.00 13.53
N GLY A 132 4.47 -7.90 12.79
CA GLY A 132 5.68 -7.10 12.58
C GLY A 132 6.63 -7.70 11.54
N ASN A 133 6.19 -8.64 10.70
CA ASN A 133 7.01 -9.14 9.60
C ASN A 133 6.90 -8.20 8.41
N LEU A 134 8.03 -7.91 7.78
CA LEU A 134 8.04 -7.22 6.49
C LEU A 134 7.17 -7.97 5.47
N VAL A 135 6.23 -7.26 4.86
CA VAL A 135 5.41 -7.78 3.77
C VAL A 135 5.90 -7.23 2.43
N ASP A 136 6.10 -5.91 2.36
CA ASP A 136 6.52 -5.24 1.12
C ASP A 136 7.22 -3.89 1.38
N SER A 137 7.91 -3.38 0.36
CA SER A 137 8.55 -2.05 0.35
C SER A 137 8.39 -1.40 -1.02
N PHE A 138 8.17 -0.10 -1.03
CA PHE A 138 7.91 0.66 -2.25
C PHE A 138 8.64 2.01 -2.24
N SER A 139 9.00 2.48 -3.43
CA SER A 139 9.56 3.82 -3.63
C SER A 139 8.97 4.50 -4.86
N GLY A 140 8.96 5.83 -4.87
CA GLY A 140 8.57 6.61 -6.04
C GLY A 140 8.30 8.08 -5.73
N ASP A 141 8.07 8.87 -6.77
CA ASP A 141 7.77 10.30 -6.65
C ASP A 141 6.27 10.58 -6.72
N VAL A 142 5.85 11.67 -6.07
CA VAL A 142 4.45 12.13 -6.03
C VAL A 142 3.95 12.56 -7.42
N SER A 143 4.85 13.00 -8.29
CA SER A 143 4.54 13.62 -9.59
C SER A 143 3.84 12.69 -10.61
N GLY A 144 3.73 11.39 -10.33
CA GLY A 144 3.14 10.42 -11.27
C GLY A 144 2.08 9.46 -10.70
N LYS A 145 1.75 9.53 -9.40
CA LYS A 145 0.97 8.47 -8.73
C LYS A 145 -0.07 9.03 -7.75
N ASP A 146 -1.34 8.97 -8.15
CA ASP A 146 -2.49 9.39 -7.33
C ASP A 146 -2.46 8.78 -5.90
N CYS A 147 -2.05 7.51 -5.76
CA CYS A 147 -2.00 6.84 -4.45
C CYS A 147 -0.89 7.36 -3.52
N LEU A 148 0.22 7.91 -4.03
CA LEU A 148 1.24 8.52 -3.17
C LEU A 148 0.78 9.88 -2.67
N THR A 149 0.07 10.65 -3.51
CA THR A 149 -0.60 11.88 -3.11
C THR A 149 -1.62 11.63 -2.01
N ASP A 150 -2.42 10.57 -2.11
CA ASP A 150 -3.40 10.22 -1.07
C ASP A 150 -2.73 9.84 0.28
N ILE A 151 -1.59 9.14 0.23
CA ILE A 151 -0.81 8.81 1.44
C ILE A 151 -0.22 10.09 2.06
N GLU A 152 0.36 10.97 1.25
CA GLU A 152 0.88 12.27 1.69
C GLU A 152 -0.21 13.11 2.35
N ASP A 153 -1.38 13.21 1.72
CA ASP A 153 -2.52 13.96 2.26
C ASP A 153 -2.98 13.42 3.62
N ILE A 154 -3.03 12.09 3.80
CA ILE A 154 -3.39 11.48 5.09
C ILE A 154 -2.34 11.79 6.16
N LEU A 155 -1.05 11.67 5.83
CA LEU A 155 0.03 11.84 6.80
C LEU A 155 0.28 13.30 7.17
N GLU A 156 0.20 14.22 6.21
CA GLU A 156 0.58 15.62 6.41
C GLU A 156 -0.58 16.52 6.86
N ASN A 157 -1.83 16.22 6.49
CA ASN A 157 -2.96 17.10 6.86
C ASN A 157 -3.20 17.17 8.38
N THR A 158 -2.77 16.17 9.15
CA THR A 158 -2.92 16.14 10.61
C THR A 158 -1.82 16.90 11.36
N ILE A 159 -0.73 17.30 10.67
CA ILE A 159 0.41 18.02 11.26
C ILE A 159 0.17 19.55 11.27
N LYS A 160 -0.82 20.05 10.52
CA LYS A 160 -1.13 21.47 10.32
C LYS A 160 -1.80 22.16 11.51
#